data_AF-A0A529P197-F1
#
_entry.id   AF-A0A529P197-F1
#
_cell.length_a   1.000
_cell.length_b   1.000
_cell.length_c   1.000
_cell.angle_alpha   90.00
_cell.angle_beta   90.00
_cell.angle_gamma   90.00
#
_symmetry.space_group_name_H-M   'P 1'
#
loop_
_entity.id
_entity.type
_entity.pdbx_description
1 polymer ?
#
loop_
_entity_poly.entity_id
_entity_poly.type
_entity_poly.pdbx_seq_one_letter_code
_entity_poly.pdbx_strand_id
1 'polypeptide(L)' 'MVSYAKSGMHKKDMLQAHGHVLGLRDINVEIKKGEITVIMGLSGSGKSTLIRHLNRLIDPTAGEVIV' A
#
# COMPACT_ATOMS: atom_id res chain seq x y z
N MET A 1 -5.96 -8.50 -11.09
CA MET A 1 -5.41 -7.44 -10.23
C MET A 1 -4.37 -7.98 -9.25
N VAL A 2 -4.72 -8.97 -8.42
CA VAL A 2 -3.78 -9.60 -7.45
C VAL A 2 -2.54 -10.19 -8.13
N SER A 3 -2.71 -10.84 -9.29
CA SER A 3 -1.61 -11.38 -10.10
C SER A 3 -0.61 -10.29 -10.52
N TYR A 4 -1.10 -9.15 -10.99
CA TYR A 4 -0.28 -8.01 -11.42
C TYR A 4 0.47 -7.33 -10.26
N ALA A 5 -0.19 -7.21 -9.10
CA ALA A 5 0.45 -6.67 -7.91
C ALA A 5 1.61 -7.55 -7.42
N LYS A 6 1.52 -8.87 -7.64
CA LYS A 6 2.54 -9.86 -7.24
C LYS A 6 3.61 -10.14 -8.30
N SER A 7 3.40 -9.75 -9.57
CA SER A 7 4.31 -10.08 -10.67
C SER A 7 5.56 -9.19 -10.74
N GLY A 8 5.79 -8.33 -9.74
CA GLY A 8 6.94 -7.45 -9.67
C GLY A 8 6.93 -6.27 -10.65
N MET A 9 5.81 -6.04 -11.35
CA MET A 9 5.63 -4.95 -12.31
C MET A 9 5.88 -3.57 -11.68
N HIS A 10 6.54 -2.66 -12.41
CA HIS A 10 6.75 -1.30 -11.94
C HIS A 10 5.48 -0.45 -12.10
N LYS A 11 5.36 0.57 -11.25
CA LYS A 11 4.20 1.47 -11.17
C LYS A 11 3.83 2.11 -12.52
N LYS A 12 4.83 2.46 -13.35
CA LYS A 12 4.62 3.08 -14.67
C LYS A 12 4.01 2.09 -15.66
N ASP A 13 4.54 0.86 -15.70
CA ASP A 13 4.08 -0.17 -16.62
C ASP A 13 2.64 -0.58 -16.30
N MET A 14 2.30 -0.69 -15.01
CA MET A 14 0.94 -1.01 -14.57
C MET A 14 -0.07 0.09 -14.96
N LEU A 15 0.36 1.35 -14.89
CA LEU A 15 -0.47 2.47 -15.32
C LEU A 15 -0.70 2.45 -16.83
N GLN A 16 0.35 2.20 -17.62
CA GLN A 16 0.26 2.18 -19.08
C GLN A 16 -0.53 0.98 -19.61
N ALA A 17 -0.28 -0.22 -19.08
CA ALA A 17 -0.89 -1.45 -19.58
C ALA A 17 -2.32 -1.67 -19.05
N HIS A 18 -2.63 -1.17 -17.85
CA HIS A 18 -3.85 -1.54 -17.15
C HIS A 18 -4.65 -0.35 -16.59
N GLY A 19 -4.18 0.89 -16.76
CA GLY A 19 -4.88 2.07 -16.24
C GLY A 19 -4.95 2.13 -14.72
N HIS A 20 -4.10 1.37 -14.03
CA HIS A 20 -4.12 1.24 -12.57
C HIS A 20 -2.81 1.71 -11.95
N VAL A 21 -2.91 2.33 -10.77
CA VAL A 21 -1.74 2.79 -10.02
C VAL A 21 -1.38 1.79 -8.93
N LEU A 22 -0.14 1.30 -8.94
CA LEU A 22 0.41 0.53 -7.82
C LEU A 22 0.66 1.48 -6.64
N GLY A 23 -0.26 1.47 -5.67
CA GLY A 23 -0.26 2.39 -4.53
C GLY A 23 0.71 1.99 -3.42
N LEU A 24 0.77 0.70 -3.10
CA LEU A 24 1.70 0.08 -2.17
C LEU A 24 2.18 -1.24 -2.77
N ARG A 25 3.41 -1.65 -2.43
CA ARG A 25 4.00 -2.91 -2.89
C ARG A 25 4.73 -3.54 -1.72
N ASP A 26 4.28 -4.73 -1.33
CA ASP A 26 4.93 -5.59 -0.34
C ASP A 26 5.36 -4.84 0.94
N ILE A 27 4.37 -4.25 1.61
CA ILE A 27 4.59 -3.48 2.83
C ILE A 27 4.23 -4.35 4.04
N ASN A 28 5.18 -4.50 4.95
CA ASN A 28 5.01 -5.19 6.22
C ASN A 28 5.37 -4.22 7.34
N VAL A 29 4.42 -3.93 8.23
CA VAL A 29 4.60 -3.00 9.36
C VAL A 29 3.93 -3.56 10.61
N GLU A 30 4.56 -3.36 11.76
CA GLU A 30 4.01 -3.68 13.08
C GLU A 30 3.89 -2.37 13.87
N ILE A 31 2.72 -2.11 14.46
CA ILE A 31 2.46 -0.90 15.25
C ILE A 31 2.17 -1.35 16.68
N LYS A 32 3.02 -0.93 17.63
CA LYS A 32 2.89 -1.35 19.02
C LYS A 32 1.96 -0.44 19.81
N LYS A 33 1.19 -1.05 20.72
CA LYS A 33 0.30 -0.32 21.63
C LYS A 33 1.11 0.62 22.53
N GLY A 34 0.68 1.88 22.60
CA GLY A 34 1.29 2.90 23.45
C GLY A 34 2.48 3.62 22.81
N GLU A 35 2.87 3.27 21.57
CA GLU A 35 3.92 3.96 20.84
C GLU A 35 3.35 4.95 19.80
N ILE A 36 4.02 6.10 19.62
CA ILE A 36 3.73 7.01 18.52
C ILE A 36 4.55 6.56 17.31
N THR A 37 3.86 6.02 16.29
CA THR A 37 4.48 5.65 15.02
C THR A 37 4.30 6.75 13.97
N VAL A 38 5.40 7.22 13.37
CA VAL A 38 5.38 8.27 12.34
C VAL A 38 5.66 7.67 10.97
N ILE A 39 4.75 7.89 10.01
CA ILE A 39 4.91 7.47 8.61
C ILE A 39 5.37 8.67 7.76
N MET A 40 6.61 8.62 7.26
CA MET A 40 7.23 9.71 6.49
C MET A 40 7.64 9.28 5.07
N GLY A 41 7.96 10.25 4.20
CA GLY A 41 8.38 10.01 2.81
C GLY A 41 7.88 11.06 1.82
N LEU A 42 8.42 11.04 0.60
CA LEU A 42 8.11 12.00 -0.48
C LEU A 42 6.62 12.00 -0.89
N SER A 43 6.15 13.08 -1.52
CA SER A 43 4.79 13.11 -2.07
C SER A 43 4.57 11.96 -3.06
N GLY A 44 3.39 11.33 -3.01
CA GLY A 44 3.05 10.19 -3.89
C GLY A 44 3.69 8.84 -3.53
N SER A 45 4.43 8.74 -2.42
CA SER A 45 5.08 7.50 -1.96
C SER A 45 4.13 6.44 -1.37
N GLY A 46 2.85 6.76 -1.19
CA GLY A 46 1.85 5.81 -0.67
C GLY A 46 1.45 5.99 0.81
N LYS A 47 2.02 6.97 1.54
CA LYS A 47 1.74 7.19 2.97
C LYS A 47 0.24 7.25 3.32
N SER A 48 -0.51 8.13 2.66
CA SER A 48 -1.95 8.28 2.91
C SER A 48 -2.74 7.05 2.46
N THR A 49 -2.24 6.29 1.48
CA THR A 49 -2.84 5.02 1.08
C THR A 49 -2.66 3.97 2.18
N LEU A 50 -1.47 3.88 2.78
CA LEU A 50 -1.22 2.98 3.92
C LEU A 50 -2.12 3.32 5.10
N ILE A 51 -2.20 4.60 5.49
CA ILE A 51 -3.07 5.03 6.60
C ILE A 51 -4.55 4.71 6.32
N ARG A 52 -5.01 4.87 5.07
CA ARG A 52 -6.38 4.51 4.68
C ARG A 52 -6.65 3.01 4.77
N HIS A 53 -5.66 2.16 4.51
CA HIS A 53 -5.78 0.72 4.76
C HIS A 53 -5.87 0.40 6.26
N LEU A 54 -5.03 1.04 7.09
CA LEU A 54 -5.06 0.84 8.55
C LEU A 54 -6.41 1.23 9.16
N ASN A 55 -6.98 2.35 8.71
CA ASN A 55 -8.29 2.81 9.17
C ASN A 55 -9.47 2.14 8.42
N ARG A 56 -9.22 1.13 7.57
CA ARG A 56 -10.21 0.43 6.73
C ARG A 56 -11.09 1.32 5.86
N LEU A 57 -10.57 2.46 5.41
CA LEU A 57 -11.23 3.30 4.39
C LEU A 57 -11.08 2.73 2.97
N ILE A 58 -10.05 1.90 2.76
CA ILE A 58 -9.79 1.20 1.51
C ILE A 58 -9.27 -0.19 1.87
N ASP A 59 -9.79 -1.25 1.26
CA ASP A 59 -9.27 -2.61 1.47
C ASP A 59 -8.00 -2.88 0.66
N PRO A 60 -7.03 -3.64 1.21
CA PRO A 60 -5.86 -4.04 0.46
C PRO A 60 -6.26 -4.95 -0.71
N THR A 61 -5.62 -4.77 -1.87
CA THR A 61 -5.81 -5.68 -3.01
C THR A 61 -5.28 -7.09 -2.70
N ALA A 62 -4.25 -7.19 -1.88
CA ALA A 62 -3.66 -8.44 -1.40
C ALA A 62 -3.00 -8.23 -0.04
N GLY A 63 -2.95 -9.29 0.77
CA GLY A 63 -2.51 -9.21 2.17
C GLY A 63 -3.66 -8.87 3.11
N GLU A 64 -3.33 -8.54 4.36
CA GLU A 64 -4.31 -8.29 5.42
C GLU A 64 -3.84 -7.22 6.40
N VAL A 65 -4.81 -6.62 7.12
CA VAL A 65 -4.59 -5.72 8.25
C VAL A 65 -5.25 -6.33 9.47
N ILE A 66 -4.43 -6.70 10.45
CA ILE A 66 -4.83 -7.37 11.70
C ILE A 66 -4.66 -6.38 12.85
N VAL A 67 -5.61 -6.38 13.80
CA VAL A 67 -5.64 -5.53 15.00
C VAL A 67 -5.71 -6.40 16.24
#